data_AF-A0A7W9GCM7-F1
#
_entry.id   AF-A0A7W9GCM7-F1
#
_cell.length_a   1.000
_cell.length_b   1.000
_cell.length_c   1.000
_cell.angle_alpha   90.00
_cell.angle_beta   90.00
_cell.angle_gamma   90.00
#
_symmetry.space_group_name_H-M   'P 1'
#
loop_
_entity.id
_entity.type
_entity.pdbx_description
1 polymer ?
#
loop_
_entity_poly.entity_id
_entity_poly.type
_entity_poly.pdbx_seq_one_letter_code
_entity_poly.pdbx_strand_id
1 'polypeptide(L)'
;MYKSRIGRALSVTAGALAIAAASAMPAQAVPDPGKHRSNAELLLACPSVPATHDQWVTTAVHRVGRSLNANDKVMLAAFETGWVESHMNNLNCGDKDSLGVFQQRPSQGWGTPEQILDVSFAANSFFTRAIRNDAANPGYTPGQLAQSVQRSAFPDRYDQSEAKARSLLNEAAWMHGMQAGSPADFDGDGKDDIITFTKNASADVYVSTSSGTAFDGTSVKWHDFFGLGGETTYTGDFTGDGKDDVVAFTHGSSGDVYVAPSTGTGFGPAAKWHDYFAPGGEIAAVGDFDGDGKDDIATFARGTTQDVFVALSNGNGFGAGQKWHDFFGLNGEFPAVGDVDGDGRDDIIVFTQGSMNDVYVATSTGSGFNAAVKVHDNFALAGEQPRVADVNGDGKDDIVTFTNNGLGDVWVAISDGQGFGPAVKWNDWFAPNGEFPYTGDFDGDGKDDIVTFTKGATNDVFVGLSNGTSAFGAGVKWHDFFGLNGETTL
;
A
#
# COMPACT_ATOMS: atom_id res chain seq x y z
N MET A 1 8.88 -53.30 74.07
CA MET A 1 7.48 -53.48 73.64
C MET A 1 7.08 -52.25 72.83
N TYR A 2 6.31 -52.47 71.75
CA TYR A 2 6.03 -51.55 70.62
C TYR A 2 7.19 -51.28 69.64
N LYS A 3 7.10 -51.89 68.45
CA LYS A 3 7.71 -51.42 67.21
C LYS A 3 6.74 -51.66 66.05
N SER A 4 6.64 -50.64 65.19
CA SER A 4 5.79 -50.56 64.00
C SER A 4 6.44 -51.18 62.75
N ARG A 5 5.60 -51.47 61.73
CA ARG A 5 5.78 -51.30 60.26
C ARG A 5 4.60 -52.01 59.55
N ILE A 6 3.66 -51.28 58.93
CA ILE A 6 3.53 -50.96 57.48
C ILE A 6 3.51 -52.23 56.60
N GLY A 7 2.55 -52.55 55.74
CA GLY A 7 1.39 -51.84 55.19
C GLY A 7 1.25 -52.19 53.69
N ARG A 8 0.08 -52.70 53.25
CA ARG A 8 -0.53 -52.52 51.91
C ARG A 8 -1.83 -53.32 51.84
N ALA A 9 -2.96 -52.62 51.73
CA ALA A 9 -4.28 -53.18 51.42
C ALA A 9 -4.78 -52.56 50.11
N LEU A 10 -5.25 -53.41 49.20
CA LEU A 10 -5.95 -53.04 47.97
C LEU A 10 -7.30 -52.40 48.32
N SER A 11 -7.63 -51.27 47.69
CA SER A 11 -9.00 -50.77 47.60
C SER A 11 -9.52 -50.91 46.17
N VAL A 12 -10.59 -51.69 46.03
CA VAL A 12 -11.42 -51.85 44.84
C VAL A 12 -12.54 -50.81 44.94
N THR A 13 -12.63 -49.89 43.98
CA THR A 13 -13.80 -49.01 43.81
C THR A 13 -14.64 -49.52 42.65
N ALA A 14 -15.88 -49.87 42.97
CA ALA A 14 -16.93 -50.27 42.03
C ALA A 14 -17.45 -49.03 41.28
N GLY A 15 -17.36 -49.04 39.95
CA GLY A 15 -18.03 -48.09 39.08
C GLY A 15 -19.45 -48.54 38.79
N ALA A 16 -20.43 -47.70 39.12
CA ALA A 16 -21.83 -47.92 38.78
C ALA A 16 -22.08 -47.68 37.28
N LEU A 17 -22.83 -48.61 36.69
CA LEU A 17 -23.29 -48.62 35.30
C LEU A 17 -24.33 -47.50 35.08
N ALA A 18 -24.03 -46.55 34.20
CA ALA A 18 -25.04 -45.69 33.59
C ALA A 18 -25.20 -46.08 32.12
N ILE A 19 -26.40 -46.53 31.76
CA ILE A 19 -26.81 -46.94 30.42
C ILE A 19 -26.91 -45.67 29.57
N ALA A 20 -25.97 -45.48 28.64
CA ALA A 20 -26.08 -44.46 27.60
C ALA A 20 -27.00 -44.99 26.50
N ALA A 21 -28.11 -44.29 26.26
CA ALA A 21 -28.95 -44.48 25.08
C ALA A 21 -28.11 -44.22 23.82
N ALA A 22 -28.06 -45.19 22.91
CA ALA A 22 -27.46 -45.02 21.60
C ALA A 22 -28.31 -44.02 20.80
N SER A 23 -27.87 -42.75 20.74
CA SER A 23 -28.27 -41.85 19.68
C SER A 23 -27.56 -42.31 18.40
N ALA A 24 -28.35 -42.59 17.37
CA ALA A 24 -27.85 -42.93 16.04
C ALA A 24 -26.88 -41.85 15.57
N MET A 25 -25.67 -42.26 15.18
CA MET A 25 -24.76 -41.38 14.46
C MET A 25 -25.46 -40.94 13.17
N PRO A 26 -25.40 -39.65 12.79
CA PRO A 26 -25.89 -39.23 11.49
C PRO A 26 -25.10 -40.01 10.44
N ALA A 27 -25.80 -40.58 9.46
CA ALA A 27 -25.18 -41.25 8.34
C ALA A 27 -24.15 -40.28 7.72
N GLN A 28 -22.88 -40.71 7.63
CA GLN A 28 -21.89 -40.00 6.83
C GLN A 28 -22.46 -39.86 5.42
N ALA A 29 -22.64 -38.62 4.98
CA ALA A 29 -23.05 -38.34 3.62
C ALA A 29 -22.03 -38.98 2.68
N VAL A 30 -22.51 -39.84 1.78
CA VAL A 30 -21.71 -40.36 0.67
C VAL A 30 -21.21 -39.15 -0.13
N PRO A 31 -19.89 -38.97 -0.36
CA PRO A 31 -19.40 -37.85 -1.13
C PRO A 31 -19.91 -37.94 -2.56
N ASP A 32 -20.48 -36.84 -3.04
CA ASP A 32 -20.96 -36.68 -4.41
C ASP A 32 -19.76 -36.79 -5.39
N PRO A 33 -19.77 -37.76 -6.33
CA PRO A 33 -18.67 -37.98 -7.27
C PRO A 33 -18.53 -36.88 -8.34
N GLY A 34 -19.39 -35.85 -8.35
CA GLY A 34 -19.36 -34.73 -9.31
C GLY A 34 -18.78 -33.40 -8.80
N LYS A 35 -18.33 -33.31 -7.54
CA LYS A 35 -17.88 -32.05 -6.93
C LYS A 35 -16.38 -31.82 -7.10
N HIS A 36 -15.96 -31.13 -8.16
CA HIS A 36 -14.68 -30.42 -8.11
C HIS A 36 -14.81 -29.25 -7.11
N ARG A 37 -13.74 -28.91 -6.42
CA ARG A 37 -13.68 -27.91 -5.34
C ARG A 37 -12.72 -26.80 -5.80
N SER A 38 -12.86 -25.56 -5.34
CA SER A 38 -11.77 -24.58 -5.55
C SER A 38 -10.49 -25.06 -4.86
N ASN A 39 -9.32 -24.56 -5.21
CA ASN A 39 -8.09 -24.92 -4.46
C ASN A 39 -8.17 -24.49 -3.00
N ALA A 40 -8.89 -23.39 -2.71
CA ALA A 40 -9.26 -22.99 -1.34
C ALA A 40 -10.08 -24.05 -0.56
N GLU A 41 -10.70 -25.03 -1.26
CA GLU A 41 -11.52 -26.10 -0.70
C GLU A 41 -10.90 -27.52 -0.89
N LEU A 42 -9.78 -27.65 -1.62
CA LEU A 42 -9.05 -28.91 -1.88
C LEU A 42 -7.86 -29.10 -0.93
N LEU A 43 -8.17 -29.57 0.28
CA LEU A 43 -7.27 -29.87 1.41
C LEU A 43 -6.27 -31.04 1.19
N LEU A 44 -5.64 -31.22 0.03
CA LEU A 44 -4.66 -32.30 -0.18
C LEU A 44 -3.23 -31.85 -0.54
N ALA A 45 -3.02 -30.60 -0.98
CA ALA A 45 -1.68 -30.12 -1.38
C ALA A 45 -1.26 -28.77 -0.77
N CYS A 46 -2.20 -27.95 -0.27
CA CYS A 46 -1.92 -26.79 0.58
C CYS A 46 -2.36 -27.09 2.03
N PRO A 47 -1.51 -26.86 3.05
CA PRO A 47 -1.91 -26.99 4.46
C PRO A 47 -3.14 -26.14 4.82
N SER A 48 -3.23 -24.94 4.23
CA SER A 48 -4.40 -24.06 4.25
C SER A 48 -4.16 -22.85 3.34
N VAL A 49 -5.18 -22.38 2.61
CA VAL A 49 -5.17 -21.03 2.03
C VAL A 49 -5.42 -20.03 3.16
N PRO A 50 -4.60 -18.96 3.31
CA PRO A 50 -4.85 -17.93 4.32
C PRO A 50 -6.27 -17.37 4.23
N ALA A 51 -6.90 -17.08 5.36
CA ALA A 51 -8.24 -16.49 5.38
C ALA A 51 -8.26 -15.00 4.96
N THR A 52 -7.09 -14.36 5.04
CA THR A 52 -6.85 -12.96 4.68
C THR A 52 -6.07 -12.89 3.37
N HIS A 53 -6.14 -11.73 2.70
CA HIS A 53 -5.31 -11.46 1.53
C HIS A 53 -3.93 -10.95 1.91
N ASP A 54 -3.00 -11.06 0.97
CA ASP A 54 -1.71 -10.36 1.02
C ASP A 54 -1.85 -9.04 0.25
N GLN A 55 -1.79 -7.92 0.97
CA GLN A 55 -1.90 -6.56 0.41
C GLN A 55 -0.84 -6.26 -0.64
N TRP A 56 0.32 -6.91 -0.61
CA TRP A 56 1.37 -6.73 -1.61
C TRP A 56 1.05 -7.47 -2.90
N VAL A 57 0.41 -8.64 -2.79
CA VAL A 57 -0.10 -9.36 -3.96
C VAL A 57 -1.20 -8.56 -4.63
N THR A 58 -2.12 -7.98 -3.87
CA THR A 58 -3.18 -7.12 -4.45
C THR A 58 -2.58 -5.89 -5.13
N THR A 59 -1.61 -5.22 -4.49
CA THR A 59 -0.89 -4.05 -5.02
C THR A 59 -0.12 -4.40 -6.30
N ALA A 60 0.64 -5.49 -6.32
CA ALA A 60 1.37 -5.92 -7.52
C ALA A 60 0.42 -6.28 -8.67
N VAL A 61 -0.69 -6.98 -8.40
CA VAL A 61 -1.71 -7.29 -9.41
C VAL A 61 -2.33 -6.01 -9.97
N HIS A 62 -2.71 -5.06 -9.11
CA HIS A 62 -3.24 -3.77 -9.54
C HIS A 62 -2.22 -2.98 -10.36
N ARG A 63 -0.95 -2.94 -9.96
CA ARG A 63 0.15 -2.30 -10.71
C ARG A 63 0.23 -2.80 -12.14
N VAL A 64 0.24 -4.12 -12.32
CA VAL A 64 0.34 -4.74 -13.65
C VAL A 64 -0.92 -4.52 -14.48
N GLY A 65 -2.10 -4.53 -13.85
CA GLY A 65 -3.32 -4.17 -14.55
C GLY A 65 -3.26 -2.74 -15.09
N ARG A 66 -2.72 -1.80 -14.30
CA ARG A 66 -2.51 -0.41 -14.74
C ARG A 66 -1.46 -0.31 -15.85
N SER A 67 -0.35 -1.04 -15.79
CA SER A 67 0.66 -1.00 -16.87
C SER A 67 0.16 -1.51 -18.21
N LEU A 68 -0.86 -2.36 -18.20
CA LEU A 68 -1.51 -2.88 -19.40
C LEU A 68 -2.75 -2.08 -19.82
N ASN A 69 -3.03 -0.93 -19.18
CA ASN A 69 -4.24 -0.12 -19.42
C ASN A 69 -5.53 -0.96 -19.31
N ALA A 70 -5.59 -1.88 -18.34
CA ALA A 70 -6.78 -2.66 -18.08
C ALA A 70 -7.93 -1.74 -17.65
N ASN A 71 -9.08 -1.86 -18.31
CA ASN A 71 -10.30 -1.15 -17.89
C ASN A 71 -10.84 -1.72 -16.55
N ASP A 72 -11.76 -1.00 -15.92
CA ASP A 72 -12.34 -1.36 -14.61
C ASP A 72 -12.91 -2.79 -14.58
N LYS A 73 -13.53 -3.25 -15.68
CA LYS A 73 -14.08 -4.60 -15.76
C LYS A 73 -12.98 -5.65 -15.78
N VAL A 74 -11.92 -5.43 -16.56
CA VAL A 74 -10.75 -6.31 -16.63
C VAL A 74 -10.03 -6.35 -15.28
N MET A 75 -9.87 -5.20 -14.62
CA MET A 75 -9.30 -5.09 -13.28
C MET A 75 -10.10 -5.89 -12.26
N LEU A 76 -11.42 -5.70 -12.24
CA LEU A 76 -12.31 -6.40 -11.32
C LEU A 76 -12.30 -7.91 -11.56
N ALA A 77 -12.25 -8.37 -12.82
CA ALA A 77 -12.14 -9.78 -13.16
C ALA A 77 -10.85 -10.42 -12.61
N ALA A 78 -9.73 -9.71 -12.63
CA ALA A 78 -8.48 -10.17 -12.02
C ALA A 78 -8.63 -10.30 -10.50
N PHE A 79 -9.21 -9.29 -9.84
CA PHE A 79 -9.41 -9.31 -8.39
C PHE A 79 -10.40 -10.38 -7.91
N GLU A 80 -11.49 -10.61 -8.64
CA GLU A 80 -12.40 -11.73 -8.41
C GLU A 80 -11.67 -13.07 -8.56
N THR A 81 -10.84 -13.19 -9.61
CA THR A 81 -10.06 -14.41 -9.83
C THR A 81 -9.09 -14.66 -8.69
N GLY A 82 -8.24 -13.69 -8.36
CA GLY A 82 -7.23 -13.87 -7.33
C GLY A 82 -7.85 -14.14 -5.96
N TRP A 83 -8.98 -13.51 -5.64
CA TRP A 83 -9.72 -13.82 -4.42
C TRP A 83 -10.27 -15.26 -4.42
N VAL A 84 -10.93 -15.69 -5.49
CA VAL A 84 -11.52 -17.04 -5.56
C VAL A 84 -10.44 -18.14 -5.57
N GLU A 85 -9.30 -17.89 -6.21
CA GLU A 85 -8.26 -18.90 -6.40
C GLU A 85 -7.32 -19.03 -5.20
N SER A 86 -6.98 -17.91 -4.54
CA SER A 86 -5.94 -17.88 -3.49
C SER A 86 -6.22 -16.94 -2.32
N HIS A 87 -7.41 -16.34 -2.27
CA HIS A 87 -7.68 -15.17 -1.42
C HIS A 87 -6.67 -14.03 -1.64
N MET A 88 -6.15 -13.85 -2.87
CA MET A 88 -5.06 -12.91 -3.19
C MET A 88 -3.77 -13.19 -2.40
N ASN A 89 -3.32 -14.45 -2.39
CA ASN A 89 -2.04 -14.85 -1.81
C ASN A 89 -1.18 -15.56 -2.86
N ASN A 90 0.13 -15.34 -2.83
CA ASN A 90 1.06 -16.01 -3.74
C ASN A 90 1.44 -17.40 -3.23
N LEU A 91 0.61 -18.40 -3.53
CA LEU A 91 0.75 -19.75 -2.95
C LEU A 91 1.77 -20.61 -3.71
N ASN A 92 2.66 -21.28 -2.97
CA ASN A 92 3.58 -22.29 -3.51
C ASN A 92 2.97 -23.69 -3.63
N CYS A 93 1.65 -23.79 -3.56
CA CYS A 93 0.88 -25.02 -3.58
C CYS A 93 -0.51 -24.80 -4.23
N GLY A 94 -1.17 -25.90 -4.59
CA GLY A 94 -2.48 -25.90 -5.26
C GLY A 94 -2.89 -27.32 -5.72
N ASP A 95 -4.05 -27.47 -6.38
CA ASP A 95 -4.40 -28.74 -7.05
C ASP A 95 -3.42 -29.03 -8.19
N LYS A 96 -2.92 -30.27 -8.25
CA LYS A 96 -1.91 -30.72 -9.21
C LYS A 96 -0.64 -29.87 -9.16
N ASP A 97 -0.40 -29.09 -10.21
CA ASP A 97 0.74 -28.19 -10.39
C ASP A 97 0.32 -26.72 -10.43
N SER A 98 -0.86 -26.38 -9.89
CA SER A 98 -1.28 -24.99 -9.73
C SER A 98 -0.43 -24.24 -8.71
N LEU A 99 -0.01 -23.03 -9.06
CA LEU A 99 0.80 -22.14 -8.22
C LEU A 99 0.36 -20.67 -8.37
N GLY A 100 0.75 -19.86 -7.40
CA GLY A 100 0.65 -18.41 -7.41
C GLY A 100 -0.75 -17.86 -7.16
N VAL A 101 -0.86 -16.53 -7.26
CA VAL A 101 -2.09 -15.76 -6.95
C VAL A 101 -3.32 -16.20 -7.76
N PHE A 102 -3.12 -16.61 -9.01
CA PHE A 102 -4.17 -17.03 -9.91
C PHE A 102 -4.27 -18.55 -10.08
N GLN A 103 -3.54 -19.33 -9.26
CA GLN A 103 -3.49 -20.79 -9.30
C GLN A 103 -3.23 -21.36 -10.71
N GLN A 104 -2.34 -20.69 -11.44
CA GLN A 104 -1.97 -21.00 -12.82
C GLN A 104 -1.16 -22.30 -12.87
N ARG A 105 -1.24 -23.02 -14.00
CA ARG A 105 -0.61 -24.36 -14.15
C ARG A 105 0.49 -24.35 -15.21
N PRO A 106 1.74 -24.72 -14.87
CA PRO A 106 2.80 -24.90 -15.85
C PRO A 106 2.42 -25.91 -16.94
N SER A 107 1.79 -27.03 -16.57
CA SER A 107 1.30 -28.04 -17.52
C SER A 107 0.20 -27.56 -18.47
N GLN A 108 -0.39 -26.39 -18.24
CA GLN A 108 -1.37 -25.76 -19.13
C GLN A 108 -0.78 -24.57 -19.91
N GLY A 109 0.55 -24.40 -19.88
CA GLY A 109 1.23 -23.36 -20.66
C GLY A 109 1.10 -21.95 -20.07
N TRP A 110 0.96 -21.83 -18.76
CA TRP A 110 0.97 -20.51 -18.09
C TRP A 110 2.37 -19.96 -17.82
N GLY A 111 3.40 -20.80 -17.80
CA GLY A 111 4.80 -20.42 -17.51
C GLY A 111 5.51 -21.55 -16.77
N THR A 112 6.80 -21.37 -16.44
CA THR A 112 7.49 -22.27 -15.49
C THR A 112 7.02 -22.01 -14.06
N PRO A 113 7.24 -22.94 -13.11
CA PRO A 113 6.92 -22.72 -11.69
C PRO A 113 7.51 -21.42 -11.13
N GLU A 114 8.76 -21.11 -11.48
CA GLU A 114 9.45 -19.89 -11.03
C GLU A 114 8.77 -18.63 -11.57
N GLN A 115 8.35 -18.67 -12.84
CA GLN A 115 7.68 -17.54 -13.49
C GLN A 115 6.29 -17.30 -12.90
N ILE A 116 5.47 -18.32 -12.66
CA ILE A 116 4.10 -18.11 -12.17
C ILE A 116 4.03 -17.86 -10.66
N LEU A 117 5.14 -18.09 -9.94
CA LEU A 117 5.32 -17.62 -8.55
C LEU A 117 5.83 -16.17 -8.49
N ASP A 118 6.20 -15.57 -9.62
CA ASP A 118 6.33 -14.12 -9.73
C ASP A 118 4.93 -13.53 -9.98
N VAL A 119 4.44 -12.74 -9.02
CA VAL A 119 3.09 -12.15 -9.06
C VAL A 119 2.92 -11.25 -10.28
N SER A 120 3.95 -10.49 -10.64
CA SER A 120 3.91 -9.57 -11.78
C SER A 120 3.81 -10.33 -13.09
N PHE A 121 4.58 -11.42 -13.24
CA PHE A 121 4.48 -12.30 -14.41
C PHE A 121 3.11 -12.99 -14.51
N ALA A 122 2.61 -13.53 -13.39
CA ALA A 122 1.32 -14.21 -13.34
C ALA A 122 0.17 -13.26 -13.68
N ALA A 123 0.20 -12.03 -13.13
CA ALA A 123 -0.75 -10.95 -13.43
C ALA A 123 -0.67 -10.53 -14.89
N ASN A 124 0.53 -10.29 -15.43
CA ASN A 124 0.71 -9.88 -16.82
C ASN A 124 0.11 -10.92 -17.77
N SER A 125 0.35 -12.21 -17.48
CA SER A 125 -0.20 -13.34 -18.23
C SER A 125 -1.72 -13.41 -18.16
N PHE A 126 -2.32 -13.13 -16.99
CA PHE A 126 -3.77 -13.08 -16.82
C PHE A 126 -4.38 -11.90 -17.59
N PHE A 127 -3.90 -10.69 -17.33
CA PHE A 127 -4.42 -9.45 -17.94
C PHE A 127 -4.32 -9.47 -19.47
N THR A 128 -3.20 -9.95 -20.03
CA THR A 128 -3.03 -10.11 -21.48
C THR A 128 -4.10 -11.01 -22.11
N ARG A 129 -4.60 -12.02 -21.38
CA ARG A 129 -5.69 -12.89 -21.85
C ARG A 129 -7.05 -12.22 -21.62
N ALA A 130 -7.26 -11.62 -20.45
CA ALA A 130 -8.50 -10.93 -20.09
C ALA A 130 -8.82 -9.78 -21.05
N ILE A 131 -7.85 -8.91 -21.37
CA ILE A 131 -8.03 -7.79 -22.32
C ILE A 131 -8.48 -8.30 -23.70
N ARG A 132 -7.85 -9.38 -24.21
CA ARG A 132 -8.26 -9.98 -25.49
C ARG A 132 -9.66 -10.59 -25.43
N ASN A 133 -10.00 -11.26 -24.33
CA ASN A 133 -11.32 -11.87 -24.15
C ASN A 133 -12.42 -10.82 -24.00
N ASP A 134 -12.14 -9.69 -23.33
CA ASP A 134 -13.05 -8.56 -23.18
C ASP A 134 -13.34 -7.90 -24.53
N ALA A 135 -12.29 -7.63 -25.31
CA ALA A 135 -12.43 -7.09 -26.66
C ALA A 135 -13.27 -8.01 -27.58
N ALA A 136 -13.12 -9.33 -27.42
CA ALA A 136 -13.91 -10.31 -28.18
C ALA A 136 -15.35 -10.47 -27.65
N ASN A 137 -15.60 -10.16 -26.38
CA ASN A 137 -16.88 -10.37 -25.71
C ASN A 137 -17.24 -9.19 -24.78
N PRO A 138 -17.51 -8.00 -25.34
CA PRO A 138 -17.68 -6.76 -24.55
C PRO A 138 -18.87 -6.81 -23.58
N GLY A 139 -19.82 -7.72 -23.79
CA GLY A 139 -20.99 -7.91 -22.92
C GLY A 139 -20.77 -8.79 -21.69
N TYR A 140 -19.58 -9.37 -21.50
CA TYR A 140 -19.29 -10.17 -20.30
C TYR A 140 -19.32 -9.31 -19.03
N THR A 141 -19.84 -9.90 -17.94
CA THR A 141 -19.58 -9.43 -16.58
C THR A 141 -18.09 -9.65 -16.22
N PRO A 142 -17.58 -9.00 -15.16
CA PRO A 142 -16.25 -9.31 -14.63
C PRO A 142 -16.06 -10.81 -14.34
N GLY A 143 -17.03 -11.47 -13.72
CA GLY A 143 -16.90 -12.89 -13.39
C GLY A 143 -16.96 -13.82 -14.60
N GLN A 144 -17.77 -13.48 -15.61
CA GLN A 144 -17.76 -14.18 -16.90
C GLN A 144 -16.41 -14.00 -17.62
N LEU A 145 -15.81 -12.80 -17.52
CA LEU A 145 -14.50 -12.53 -18.08
C LEU A 145 -13.42 -13.34 -17.34
N ALA A 146 -13.43 -13.35 -16.00
CA ALA A 146 -12.55 -14.17 -15.16
C ALA A 146 -12.63 -15.66 -15.56
N GLN A 147 -13.86 -16.17 -15.67
CA GLN A 147 -14.11 -17.54 -16.12
C GLN A 147 -13.59 -17.81 -17.53
N SER A 148 -13.71 -16.87 -18.46
CA SER A 148 -13.23 -17.06 -19.84
C SER A 148 -11.70 -17.24 -19.90
N VAL A 149 -10.99 -16.68 -18.92
CA VAL A 149 -9.52 -16.77 -18.78
C VAL A 149 -9.12 -18.05 -18.04
N GLN A 150 -9.73 -18.32 -16.89
CA GLN A 150 -9.37 -19.47 -16.04
C GLN A 150 -9.95 -20.80 -16.51
N ARG A 151 -11.13 -20.78 -17.13
CA ARG A 151 -11.90 -21.96 -17.54
C ARG A 151 -12.13 -22.92 -16.37
N SER A 152 -12.61 -22.40 -15.25
CA SER A 152 -12.94 -23.17 -14.06
C SER A 152 -14.20 -24.03 -14.26
N ALA A 153 -14.38 -25.06 -13.43
CA ALA A 153 -15.58 -25.89 -13.42
C ALA A 153 -16.80 -25.18 -12.78
N PHE A 154 -16.60 -24.01 -12.15
CA PHE A 154 -17.64 -23.26 -11.43
C PHE A 154 -17.67 -21.79 -11.85
N PRO A 155 -18.23 -21.49 -13.03
CA PRO A 155 -18.17 -20.16 -13.63
C PRO A 155 -18.79 -19.06 -12.75
N ASP A 156 -19.86 -19.38 -12.01
CA ASP A 156 -20.64 -18.40 -11.24
C ASP A 156 -19.95 -17.94 -9.94
N ARG A 157 -18.82 -18.52 -9.53
CA ARG A 157 -18.14 -18.18 -8.27
C ARG A 157 -17.42 -16.84 -8.28
N TYR A 158 -16.99 -16.37 -9.45
CA TYR A 158 -16.30 -15.09 -9.58
C TYR A 158 -17.25 -13.93 -9.32
N ASP A 159 -18.42 -13.92 -9.96
CA ASP A 159 -19.45 -12.88 -9.75
C ASP A 159 -19.94 -12.85 -8.28
N GLN A 160 -19.92 -13.98 -7.55
CA GLN A 160 -20.26 -14.02 -6.12
C GLN A 160 -19.24 -13.28 -5.23
N SER A 161 -18.02 -13.08 -5.73
CA SER A 161 -16.92 -12.45 -5.00
C SER A 161 -16.76 -10.97 -5.31
N GLU A 162 -17.61 -10.39 -6.18
CA GLU A 162 -17.51 -9.02 -6.68
C GLU A 162 -17.34 -8.00 -5.55
N ALA A 163 -18.16 -8.06 -4.51
CA ALA A 163 -18.12 -7.10 -3.40
C ALA A 163 -16.75 -7.12 -2.67
N LYS A 164 -16.19 -8.31 -2.44
CA LYS A 164 -14.86 -8.44 -1.82
C LYS A 164 -13.77 -8.01 -2.79
N ALA A 165 -13.88 -8.38 -4.06
CA ALA A 165 -12.94 -7.97 -5.11
C ALA A 165 -12.88 -6.44 -5.27
N ARG A 166 -14.02 -5.74 -5.23
CA ARG A 166 -14.08 -4.27 -5.23
C ARG A 166 -13.41 -3.67 -4.00
N SER A 167 -13.65 -4.24 -2.82
CA SER A 167 -12.97 -3.80 -1.59
C SER A 167 -11.44 -3.94 -1.70
N LEU A 168 -10.95 -5.06 -2.22
CA LEU A 168 -9.52 -5.30 -2.42
C LEU A 168 -8.92 -4.41 -3.52
N LEU A 169 -9.67 -4.13 -4.57
CA LEU A 169 -9.24 -3.26 -5.67
C LEU A 169 -9.07 -1.81 -5.18
N ASN A 170 -10.03 -1.33 -4.40
CA ASN A 170 -9.90 -0.05 -3.71
C ASN A 170 -8.68 -0.10 -2.80
N GLU A 171 -8.52 -1.19 -2.03
CA GLU A 171 -7.40 -1.40 -1.12
C GLU A 171 -6.02 -1.23 -1.80
N ALA A 172 -5.83 -1.94 -2.90
CA ALA A 172 -4.60 -1.92 -3.69
C ALA A 172 -4.33 -0.56 -4.34
N ALA A 173 -5.37 0.18 -4.72
CA ALA A 173 -5.21 1.53 -5.25
C ALA A 173 -4.65 2.50 -4.19
N TRP A 174 -4.93 2.28 -2.89
CA TRP A 174 -4.38 3.09 -1.78
C TRP A 174 -2.88 2.92 -1.58
N MET A 175 -2.42 1.68 -1.64
CA MET A 175 -1.01 1.32 -1.40
C MET A 175 -0.03 1.89 -2.43
N HIS A 176 -0.53 2.40 -3.55
CA HIS A 176 0.29 3.10 -4.54
C HIS A 176 0.46 4.61 -4.27
N GLY A 177 -0.40 5.20 -3.43
CA GLY A 177 -0.37 6.63 -3.10
C GLY A 177 0.14 6.92 -1.69
N MET A 178 0.13 5.93 -0.81
CA MET A 178 0.76 6.06 0.50
C MET A 178 2.25 5.74 0.36
N GLN A 179 3.12 6.73 0.64
CA GLN A 179 4.20 6.67 1.63
C GLN A 179 5.34 7.63 1.27
N ALA A 180 5.31 8.78 1.95
CA ALA A 180 6.34 9.81 2.09
C ALA A 180 7.07 10.23 0.80
N GLY A 181 6.58 11.33 0.24
CA GLY A 181 7.40 12.35 -0.41
C GLY A 181 7.28 13.62 0.45
N SER A 182 8.25 14.50 0.29
CA SER A 182 8.25 15.82 0.91
C SER A 182 6.92 16.58 0.71
N PRO A 183 6.68 17.64 1.51
CA PRO A 183 5.95 18.83 1.04
C PRO A 183 6.17 19.06 -0.47
N ALA A 184 5.14 19.41 -1.25
CA ALA A 184 5.24 19.50 -2.70
C ALA A 184 5.41 20.95 -3.19
N ASP A 185 6.42 21.68 -2.74
CA ASP A 185 6.72 23.05 -3.16
C ASP A 185 7.50 23.05 -4.48
N PHE A 186 6.79 22.94 -5.61
CA PHE A 186 7.43 22.85 -6.91
C PHE A 186 7.99 24.20 -7.38
N ASP A 187 7.52 25.33 -6.86
CA ASP A 187 7.93 26.67 -7.28
C ASP A 187 8.91 27.39 -6.34
N GLY A 188 9.15 26.81 -5.17
CA GLY A 188 10.11 27.26 -4.16
C GLY A 188 9.61 28.48 -3.39
N ASP A 189 8.30 28.66 -3.27
CA ASP A 189 7.70 29.79 -2.57
C ASP A 189 7.38 29.54 -1.09
N GLY A 190 7.68 28.33 -0.61
CA GLY A 190 7.48 27.86 0.75
C GLY A 190 6.05 27.43 1.04
N LYS A 191 5.26 27.12 0.02
CA LYS A 191 3.92 26.55 0.14
C LYS A 191 3.81 25.30 -0.70
N ASP A 192 3.17 24.31 -0.13
CA ASP A 192 2.96 23.06 -0.85
C ASP A 192 1.93 23.21 -1.94
N ASP A 193 2.20 22.58 -3.08
CA ASP A 193 1.33 22.53 -4.23
C ASP A 193 0.63 21.17 -4.30
N ILE A 194 -0.15 20.96 -5.37
CA ILE A 194 -0.72 19.65 -5.71
C ILE A 194 -0.33 19.23 -7.12
N ILE A 195 -0.17 17.93 -7.30
CA ILE A 195 0.24 17.33 -8.57
C ILE A 195 -0.69 16.18 -8.95
N THR A 196 -0.93 16.01 -10.25
CA THR A 196 -1.55 14.80 -10.78
C THR A 196 -0.81 14.23 -11.98
N PHE A 197 -0.60 12.92 -11.95
CA PHE A 197 -0.04 12.12 -13.02
C PHE A 197 -1.19 11.41 -13.72
N THR A 198 -1.51 11.88 -14.93
CA THR A 198 -2.51 11.22 -15.76
C THR A 198 -1.98 9.86 -16.20
N LYS A 199 -2.86 8.87 -16.28
CA LYS A 199 -2.48 7.50 -16.69
C LYS A 199 -3.06 7.13 -18.06
N ASN A 200 -3.39 8.16 -18.85
CA ASN A 200 -3.84 8.00 -20.23
C ASN A 200 -2.63 7.75 -21.17
N ALA A 201 -2.86 7.61 -22.47
CA ALA A 201 -1.79 7.35 -23.44
C ALA A 201 -0.70 8.45 -23.49
N SER A 202 -0.99 9.65 -22.99
CA SER A 202 -0.03 10.76 -22.93
C SER A 202 0.79 10.75 -21.64
N ALA A 203 0.25 10.18 -20.55
CA ALA A 203 0.84 10.21 -19.21
C ALA A 203 1.41 11.59 -18.83
N ASP A 204 0.56 12.60 -19.02
CA ASP A 204 0.85 14.00 -18.72
C ASP A 204 0.88 14.24 -17.20
N VAL A 205 1.67 15.23 -16.78
CA VAL A 205 1.79 15.71 -15.39
C VAL A 205 1.22 17.12 -15.29
N TYR A 206 0.28 17.34 -14.37
CA TYR A 206 -0.32 18.63 -14.11
C TYR A 206 -0.05 19.08 -12.68
N VAL A 207 0.33 20.34 -12.50
CA VAL A 207 0.55 20.97 -11.21
C VAL A 207 -0.43 22.14 -11.05
N SER A 208 -0.89 22.37 -9.81
CA SER A 208 -1.60 23.58 -9.41
C SER A 208 -0.94 24.12 -8.15
N THR A 209 -0.40 25.34 -8.26
CA THR A 209 0.40 25.92 -7.18
C THR A 209 -0.46 26.54 -6.09
N SER A 210 0.02 26.56 -4.85
CA SER A 210 -0.74 27.13 -3.74
C SER A 210 -0.54 28.64 -3.57
N SER A 211 -1.65 29.36 -3.51
CA SER A 211 -1.68 30.77 -3.09
C SER A 211 -1.71 30.96 -1.56
N GLY A 212 -1.78 29.86 -0.81
CA GLY A 212 -2.03 29.83 0.64
C GLY A 212 -3.51 29.98 1.03
N THR A 213 -4.41 30.10 0.06
CA THR A 213 -5.86 30.11 0.32
C THR A 213 -6.69 29.34 -0.72
N ALA A 214 -6.04 28.89 -1.79
CA ALA A 214 -6.58 28.12 -2.90
C ALA A 214 -5.40 27.60 -3.74
N PHE A 215 -5.62 26.54 -4.52
CA PHE A 215 -4.70 26.16 -5.57
C PHE A 215 -5.06 26.94 -6.84
N ASP A 216 -4.13 27.78 -7.30
CA ASP A 216 -4.37 28.73 -8.38
C ASP A 216 -4.32 28.06 -9.77
N GLY A 217 -5.16 28.59 -10.66
CA GLY A 217 -5.12 28.31 -12.10
C GLY A 217 -5.80 27.03 -12.55
N THR A 218 -6.14 26.95 -13.84
CA THR A 218 -6.44 25.67 -14.49
C THR A 218 -5.17 24.84 -14.43
N SER A 219 -5.23 23.62 -13.88
CA SER A 219 -4.12 22.66 -13.81
C SER A 219 -3.20 22.80 -15.02
N VAL A 220 -1.96 23.23 -14.80
CA VAL A 220 -1.02 23.52 -15.88
C VAL A 220 -0.24 22.24 -16.16
N LYS A 221 -0.18 21.85 -17.43
CA LYS A 221 0.65 20.71 -17.82
C LYS A 221 2.12 21.08 -17.72
N TRP A 222 2.86 20.42 -16.85
CA TRP A 222 4.27 20.67 -16.57
C TRP A 222 5.21 19.66 -17.22
N HIS A 223 4.73 18.45 -17.55
CA HIS A 223 5.52 17.42 -18.23
C HIS A 223 4.63 16.47 -19.04
N ASP A 224 5.20 15.86 -20.08
CA ASP A 224 4.55 14.83 -20.91
C ASP A 224 5.24 13.48 -20.67
N PHE A 225 4.51 12.36 -20.70
CA PHE A 225 5.10 11.01 -20.61
C PHE A 225 5.90 10.72 -19.33
N PHE A 226 5.36 11.03 -18.16
CA PHE A 226 5.99 10.73 -16.87
C PHE A 226 5.02 10.03 -15.92
N GLY A 227 5.50 9.03 -15.18
CA GLY A 227 4.65 8.19 -14.35
C GLY A 227 3.71 7.34 -15.20
N LEU A 228 4.27 6.55 -16.11
CA LEU A 228 3.53 5.66 -16.99
C LEU A 228 2.72 4.61 -16.20
N GLY A 229 1.81 3.91 -16.89
CA GLY A 229 1.00 2.86 -16.26
C GLY A 229 1.88 1.83 -15.53
N GLY A 230 1.61 1.63 -14.24
CA GLY A 230 2.34 0.69 -13.38
C GLY A 230 3.63 1.21 -12.75
N GLU A 231 4.03 2.45 -13.05
CA GLU A 231 5.10 3.14 -12.33
C GLU A 231 4.55 3.74 -11.01
N THR A 232 5.40 3.80 -9.99
CA THR A 232 5.11 4.58 -8.77
C THR A 232 5.79 5.94 -8.87
N THR A 233 5.09 7.01 -8.51
CA THR A 233 5.59 8.38 -8.57
C THR A 233 5.59 9.02 -7.20
N TYR A 234 6.63 9.79 -6.90
CA TYR A 234 6.78 10.61 -5.69
C TYR A 234 7.36 11.98 -6.04
N THR A 235 7.40 12.86 -5.04
CA THR A 235 7.96 14.21 -5.07
C THR A 235 9.11 14.31 -4.06
N GLY A 236 10.03 15.24 -4.29
CA GLY A 236 11.18 15.49 -3.43
C GLY A 236 12.18 16.47 -4.04
N ASP A 237 12.88 17.27 -3.25
CA ASP A 237 13.99 18.13 -3.71
C ASP A 237 15.25 17.28 -3.89
N PHE A 238 15.28 16.46 -4.94
CA PHE A 238 16.43 15.60 -5.22
C PHE A 238 17.65 16.40 -5.70
N THR A 239 17.46 17.65 -6.17
CA THR A 239 18.54 18.52 -6.64
C THR A 239 19.19 19.38 -5.55
N GLY A 240 18.47 19.65 -4.47
CA GLY A 240 18.86 20.53 -3.37
C GLY A 240 18.76 22.00 -3.75
N ASP A 241 17.85 22.36 -4.67
CA ASP A 241 17.67 23.72 -5.15
C ASP A 241 16.48 24.48 -4.50
N GLY A 242 15.83 23.82 -3.54
CA GLY A 242 14.69 24.32 -2.78
C GLY A 242 13.37 24.23 -3.54
N LYS A 243 13.28 23.35 -4.54
CA LYS A 243 12.05 23.05 -5.27
C LYS A 243 11.90 21.55 -5.38
N ASP A 244 10.70 21.08 -5.12
CA ASP A 244 10.44 19.67 -5.29
C ASP A 244 10.46 19.28 -6.77
N ASP A 245 11.03 18.13 -7.03
CA ASP A 245 11.10 17.48 -8.32
C ASP A 245 10.07 16.34 -8.37
N VAL A 246 10.03 15.60 -9.48
CA VAL A 246 9.27 14.34 -9.56
C VAL A 246 10.16 13.16 -9.87
N VAL A 247 9.88 12.04 -9.21
CA VAL A 247 10.56 10.76 -9.43
C VAL A 247 9.57 9.67 -9.86
N ALA A 248 9.99 8.79 -10.75
CA ALA A 248 9.23 7.62 -11.20
C ALA A 248 10.05 6.33 -11.05
N PHE A 249 9.49 5.36 -10.34
CA PHE A 249 10.01 4.01 -10.16
C PHE A 249 9.33 3.07 -11.16
N THR A 250 10.10 2.53 -12.10
CA THR A 250 9.54 1.74 -13.22
C THR A 250 9.18 0.31 -12.86
N HIS A 251 9.76 -0.24 -11.77
CA HIS A 251 9.61 -1.63 -11.36
C HIS A 251 9.99 -2.65 -12.45
N GLY A 252 9.72 -3.92 -12.19
CA GLY A 252 9.99 -5.04 -13.08
C GLY A 252 11.48 -5.31 -13.32
N SER A 253 11.77 -5.94 -14.47
CA SER A 253 13.13 -6.35 -14.84
C SER A 253 14.10 -5.19 -15.07
N SER A 254 13.57 -3.98 -15.25
CA SER A 254 14.39 -2.77 -15.36
C SER A 254 14.61 -2.19 -13.97
N GLY A 255 13.56 -1.85 -13.22
CA GLY A 255 13.73 -1.20 -11.92
C GLY A 255 14.49 0.13 -12.05
N ASP A 256 14.43 0.76 -13.23
CA ASP A 256 15.02 2.07 -13.46
C ASP A 256 14.24 3.12 -12.63
N VAL A 257 14.94 4.16 -12.18
CA VAL A 257 14.39 5.34 -11.50
C VAL A 257 14.70 6.56 -12.34
N TYR A 258 13.65 7.31 -12.71
CA TYR A 258 13.75 8.53 -13.51
C TYR A 258 13.36 9.74 -12.65
N VAL A 259 14.14 10.82 -12.73
CA VAL A 259 13.84 12.10 -12.08
C VAL A 259 13.68 13.17 -13.15
N ALA A 260 12.65 14.01 -13.01
CA ALA A 260 12.47 15.21 -13.81
C ALA A 260 12.56 16.44 -12.87
N PRO A 261 13.66 17.19 -12.90
CA PRO A 261 13.84 18.32 -11.99
C PRO A 261 12.83 19.45 -12.23
N SER A 262 12.36 20.11 -11.17
CA SER A 262 11.53 21.29 -11.31
C SER A 262 12.32 22.50 -11.79
N THR A 263 11.63 23.39 -12.47
CA THR A 263 12.14 24.71 -12.85
C THR A 263 11.41 25.83 -12.10
N GLY A 264 10.38 25.49 -11.32
CA GLY A 264 9.41 26.40 -10.71
C GLY A 264 8.31 26.90 -11.63
N THR A 265 8.27 26.43 -12.87
CA THR A 265 7.17 26.73 -13.83
C THR A 265 6.83 25.55 -14.74
N GLY A 266 7.40 24.38 -14.45
CA GLY A 266 7.44 23.20 -15.32
C GLY A 266 8.54 22.24 -14.88
N PHE A 267 8.52 21.00 -15.36
CA PHE A 267 9.62 20.05 -15.14
C PHE A 267 10.56 20.02 -16.35
N GLY A 268 11.86 19.92 -16.07
CA GLY A 268 12.90 19.65 -17.05
C GLY A 268 12.79 18.24 -17.66
N PRO A 269 13.66 17.88 -18.61
CA PRO A 269 13.64 16.56 -19.20
C PRO A 269 13.96 15.48 -18.16
N ALA A 270 13.09 14.47 -18.07
CA ALA A 270 13.33 13.30 -17.25
C ALA A 270 14.64 12.58 -17.63
N ALA A 271 15.45 12.25 -16.64
CA ALA A 271 16.70 11.52 -16.80
C ALA A 271 16.72 10.30 -15.88
N LYS A 272 17.36 9.22 -16.34
CA LYS A 272 17.58 8.06 -15.49
C LYS A 272 18.64 8.35 -14.44
N TRP A 273 18.26 8.29 -13.16
CA TRP A 273 19.14 8.55 -12.02
C TRP A 273 19.59 7.26 -11.31
N HIS A 274 18.85 6.16 -11.47
CA HIS A 274 19.24 4.83 -10.98
C HIS A 274 18.75 3.73 -11.95
N ASP A 275 19.45 2.60 -12.06
CA ASP A 275 19.16 1.54 -13.04
C ASP A 275 18.54 0.26 -12.46
N TYR A 276 18.53 0.09 -11.14
CA TYR A 276 17.88 -1.06 -10.48
C TYR A 276 17.52 -0.79 -9.00
N PHE A 277 16.38 -0.15 -8.74
CA PHE A 277 15.88 0.15 -7.40
C PHE A 277 14.37 -0.08 -7.30
N ALA A 278 13.90 -0.62 -6.17
CA ALA A 278 12.52 -1.10 -5.99
C ALA A 278 11.97 -1.91 -7.20
N PRO A 279 12.66 -2.95 -7.70
CA PRO A 279 12.33 -3.61 -8.97
C PRO A 279 11.10 -4.55 -8.91
N GLY A 280 10.57 -4.87 -7.74
CA GLY A 280 9.56 -5.89 -7.51
C GLY A 280 8.34 -5.36 -6.74
N GLY A 281 7.88 -6.15 -5.77
CA GLY A 281 6.77 -5.77 -4.89
C GLY A 281 7.19 -4.86 -3.74
N GLU A 282 8.43 -4.35 -3.72
CA GLU A 282 8.92 -3.45 -2.69
C GLU A 282 8.15 -2.13 -2.68
N ILE A 283 8.29 -1.43 -1.56
CA ILE A 283 7.80 -0.06 -1.39
C ILE A 283 8.99 0.85 -1.57
N ALA A 284 8.84 1.87 -2.40
CA ALA A 284 9.78 2.98 -2.46
C ALA A 284 9.31 4.11 -1.53
N ALA A 285 10.26 4.88 -1.02
CA ALA A 285 10.01 6.10 -0.25
C ALA A 285 11.08 7.14 -0.60
N VAL A 286 10.77 8.40 -0.33
CA VAL A 286 11.62 9.57 -0.59
C VAL A 286 11.79 10.37 0.70
N GLY A 287 13.00 10.87 0.94
CA GLY A 287 13.31 11.73 2.09
C GLY A 287 14.80 12.01 2.23
N ASP A 288 15.20 13.05 2.97
CA ASP A 288 16.60 13.42 3.22
C ASP A 288 17.19 12.55 4.36
N PHE A 289 17.68 11.36 4.02
CA PHE A 289 18.14 10.41 5.04
C PHE A 289 19.52 10.77 5.59
N ASP A 290 20.31 11.61 4.91
CA ASP A 290 21.66 11.99 5.35
C ASP A 290 21.83 13.43 5.85
N GLY A 291 20.80 14.25 5.71
CA GLY A 291 20.69 15.61 6.23
C GLY A 291 21.50 16.61 5.41
N ASP A 292 21.71 16.32 4.12
CA ASP A 292 22.47 17.18 3.21
C ASP A 292 21.59 18.19 2.44
N GLY A 293 20.28 18.19 2.72
CA GLY A 293 19.26 19.03 2.10
C GLY A 293 18.85 18.57 0.71
N LYS A 294 19.09 17.30 0.37
CA LYS A 294 18.56 16.66 -0.84
C LYS A 294 17.78 15.43 -0.44
N ASP A 295 16.63 15.28 -1.08
CA ASP A 295 15.90 14.04 -0.93
C ASP A 295 16.64 12.88 -1.59
N ASP A 296 16.62 11.75 -0.90
CA ASP A 296 17.16 10.47 -1.31
C ASP A 296 16.03 9.50 -1.67
N ILE A 297 16.38 8.27 -2.04
CA ILE A 297 15.41 7.19 -2.20
C ILE A 297 15.69 6.02 -1.27
N ALA A 298 14.64 5.48 -0.68
CA ALA A 298 14.67 4.25 0.10
C ALA A 298 13.76 3.17 -0.49
N THR A 299 14.06 1.91 -0.21
CA THR A 299 13.14 0.81 -0.51
C THR A 299 13.03 -0.18 0.64
N PHE A 300 11.79 -0.52 0.99
CA PHE A 300 11.43 -1.53 1.97
C PHE A 300 11.23 -2.86 1.25
N ALA A 301 12.26 -3.71 1.29
CA ALA A 301 12.28 -4.99 0.61
C ALA A 301 11.19 -5.93 1.16
N ARG A 302 10.70 -6.83 0.31
CA ARG A 302 9.65 -7.79 0.65
C ARG A 302 10.14 -9.22 0.56
N GLY A 303 9.38 -10.16 1.13
CA GLY A 303 9.73 -11.58 1.13
C GLY A 303 10.51 -11.99 2.37
N THR A 304 11.61 -12.73 2.21
CA THR A 304 12.31 -13.38 3.36
C THR A 304 13.33 -12.51 4.06
N THR A 305 13.81 -11.43 3.43
CA THR A 305 14.84 -10.54 4.01
C THR A 305 14.23 -9.36 4.74
N GLN A 306 13.23 -8.69 4.13
CA GLN A 306 12.54 -7.54 4.73
C GLN A 306 13.49 -6.41 5.15
N ASP A 307 14.52 -6.19 4.33
CA ASP A 307 15.58 -5.21 4.55
C ASP A 307 15.20 -3.82 4.01
N VAL A 308 15.83 -2.77 4.55
CA VAL A 308 15.70 -1.40 4.03
C VAL A 308 17.00 -1.01 3.33
N PHE A 309 16.89 -0.57 2.09
CA PHE A 309 18.01 -0.05 1.31
C PHE A 309 17.81 1.44 1.02
N VAL A 310 18.88 2.23 1.11
CA VAL A 310 18.90 3.67 0.81
C VAL A 310 19.92 3.94 -0.29
N ALA A 311 19.55 4.78 -1.26
CA ALA A 311 20.45 5.30 -2.27
C ALA A 311 20.43 6.84 -2.21
N LEU A 312 21.57 7.39 -1.80
CA LEU A 312 21.72 8.83 -1.57
C LEU A 312 21.75 9.62 -2.88
N SER A 313 21.10 10.78 -2.91
CA SER A 313 21.18 11.74 -4.01
C SER A 313 22.53 12.47 -3.98
N ASN A 314 22.96 12.94 -5.15
CA ASN A 314 24.07 13.88 -5.28
C ASN A 314 23.68 15.14 -6.06
N GLY A 315 22.38 15.36 -6.28
CA GLY A 315 21.83 16.46 -7.06
C GLY A 315 21.73 16.21 -8.56
N ASN A 316 22.28 15.10 -9.05
CA ASN A 316 22.25 14.75 -10.48
C ASN A 316 22.09 13.23 -10.74
N GLY A 317 21.81 12.45 -9.71
CA GLY A 317 21.71 11.00 -9.75
C GLY A 317 21.73 10.39 -8.36
N PHE A 318 21.29 9.14 -8.24
CA PHE A 318 21.36 8.38 -6.99
C PHE A 318 22.60 7.49 -6.96
N GLY A 319 23.21 7.35 -5.78
CA GLY A 319 24.28 6.40 -5.51
C GLY A 319 23.79 4.94 -5.55
N ALA A 320 24.68 4.00 -5.23
CA ALA A 320 24.29 2.59 -5.14
C ALA A 320 23.46 2.33 -3.87
N GLY A 321 22.33 1.64 -3.99
CA GLY A 321 21.52 1.21 -2.84
C GLY A 321 22.33 0.43 -1.81
N GLN A 322 22.41 0.94 -0.58
CA GLN A 322 23.07 0.32 0.56
C GLN A 322 22.03 -0.16 1.57
N LYS A 323 22.24 -1.35 2.14
CA LYS A 323 21.38 -1.83 3.23
C LYS A 323 21.65 -1.01 4.50
N TRP A 324 20.63 -0.32 4.99
CA TRP A 324 20.70 0.54 6.18
C TRP A 324 19.97 -0.05 7.39
N HIS A 325 18.99 -0.94 7.19
CA HIS A 325 18.29 -1.65 8.26
C HIS A 325 17.85 -3.05 7.80
N ASP A 326 17.60 -3.96 8.74
CA ASP A 326 17.06 -5.30 8.49
C ASP A 326 15.71 -5.52 9.20
N PHE A 327 14.85 -6.38 8.63
CA PHE A 327 13.55 -6.73 9.22
C PHE A 327 12.67 -5.54 9.63
N PHE A 328 12.44 -4.59 8.73
CA PHE A 328 11.61 -3.41 8.98
C PHE A 328 10.57 -3.21 7.88
N GLY A 329 9.36 -2.79 8.26
CA GLY A 329 8.23 -2.71 7.34
C GLY A 329 7.84 -4.10 6.83
N LEU A 330 7.44 -5.01 7.73
CA LEU A 330 7.12 -6.40 7.40
C LEU A 330 5.88 -6.49 6.48
N ASN A 331 5.62 -7.68 5.94
CA ASN A 331 4.46 -7.88 5.05
C ASN A 331 3.14 -7.53 5.77
N GLY A 332 2.33 -6.65 5.17
CA GLY A 332 1.09 -6.14 5.75
C GLY A 332 1.23 -4.95 6.69
N GLU A 333 2.44 -4.44 6.92
CA GLU A 333 2.68 -3.21 7.69
C GLU A 333 2.83 -1.99 6.77
N PHE A 334 2.60 -0.79 7.30
CA PHE A 334 2.76 0.47 6.56
C PHE A 334 4.05 1.18 6.98
N PRO A 335 5.12 1.11 6.19
CA PRO A 335 6.29 1.95 6.45
C PRO A 335 6.04 3.39 6.00
N ALA A 336 6.68 4.38 6.61
CA ALA A 336 6.70 5.78 6.22
C ALA A 336 8.08 6.36 6.53
N VAL A 337 8.35 7.60 6.09
CA VAL A 337 9.56 8.34 6.44
C VAL A 337 9.22 9.77 6.90
N GLY A 338 10.13 10.38 7.64
CA GLY A 338 10.04 11.76 8.14
C GLY A 338 10.94 12.01 9.35
N ASP A 339 11.34 13.26 9.60
CA ASP A 339 12.24 13.69 10.68
C ASP A 339 11.47 13.80 12.01
N VAL A 340 11.25 12.66 12.67
CA VAL A 340 10.44 12.63 13.89
C VAL A 340 11.22 13.10 15.13
N ASP A 341 12.54 13.23 15.05
CA ASP A 341 13.39 13.69 16.15
C ASP A 341 13.93 15.12 16.03
N GLY A 342 13.76 15.74 14.87
CA GLY A 342 14.09 17.13 14.55
C GLY A 342 15.58 17.35 14.35
N ASP A 343 16.31 16.31 13.92
CA ASP A 343 17.76 16.38 13.70
C ASP A 343 18.16 16.76 12.27
N GLY A 344 17.16 16.99 11.41
CA GLY A 344 17.29 17.35 10.00
C GLY A 344 17.53 16.14 9.11
N ARG A 345 17.21 14.93 9.57
CA ARG A 345 17.28 13.70 8.77
C ARG A 345 15.98 12.94 8.87
N ASP A 346 15.53 12.42 7.74
CA ASP A 346 14.35 11.57 7.75
C ASP A 346 14.64 10.22 8.37
N ASP A 347 13.74 9.81 9.27
CA ASP A 347 13.74 8.52 9.91
C ASP A 347 12.87 7.53 9.14
N ILE A 348 12.95 6.24 9.48
CA ILE A 348 11.97 5.26 9.02
C ILE A 348 10.99 4.92 10.14
N ILE A 349 9.71 4.95 9.80
CA ILE A 349 8.59 4.68 10.68
C ILE A 349 7.84 3.45 10.14
N VAL A 350 7.31 2.60 11.02
CA VAL A 350 6.36 1.57 10.62
C VAL A 350 5.13 1.57 11.52
N PHE A 351 3.96 1.64 10.89
CA PHE A 351 2.67 1.40 11.51
C PHE A 351 2.33 -0.08 11.34
N THR A 352 2.50 -0.84 12.43
CA THR A 352 2.19 -2.26 12.42
C THR A 352 0.68 -2.47 12.27
N GLN A 353 0.26 -3.59 11.70
CA GLN A 353 -1.15 -3.91 11.48
C GLN A 353 -1.56 -5.18 12.23
N GLY A 354 -2.85 -5.30 12.55
CA GLY A 354 -3.42 -6.49 13.18
C GLY A 354 -3.77 -6.28 14.66
N SER A 355 -3.30 -7.17 15.54
CA SER A 355 -3.69 -7.10 16.97
C SER A 355 -2.89 -6.11 17.80
N MET A 356 -1.76 -5.61 17.28
CA MET A 356 -0.86 -4.70 18.00
C MET A 356 -1.15 -3.24 17.62
N ASN A 357 -1.16 -2.91 16.32
CA ASN A 357 -1.33 -1.53 15.83
C ASN A 357 -0.38 -0.54 16.52
N ASP A 358 0.85 -0.98 16.78
CA ASP A 358 1.92 -0.19 17.38
C ASP A 358 2.71 0.57 16.31
N VAL A 359 3.40 1.63 16.73
CA VAL A 359 4.32 2.42 15.89
C VAL A 359 5.75 2.16 16.34
N TYR A 360 6.61 1.82 15.38
CA TYR A 360 8.06 1.70 15.60
C TYR A 360 8.80 2.72 14.73
N VAL A 361 9.87 3.28 15.28
CA VAL A 361 10.76 4.23 14.60
C VAL A 361 12.18 3.70 14.68
N ALA A 362 12.92 3.78 13.59
CA ALA A 362 14.36 3.62 13.56
C ALA A 362 14.98 4.91 13.04
N THR A 363 15.65 5.65 13.93
CA THR A 363 16.15 6.97 13.59
C THR A 363 17.40 6.92 12.70
N SER A 364 17.55 7.88 11.80
CA SER A 364 18.68 7.96 10.89
C SER A 364 19.97 8.38 11.61
N THR A 365 21.09 7.93 11.06
CA THR A 365 22.44 8.36 11.46
C THR A 365 23.18 9.06 10.32
N GLY A 366 22.50 9.25 9.18
CA GLY A 366 23.05 9.70 7.89
C GLY A 366 23.95 8.69 7.18
N SER A 367 24.02 7.46 7.68
CA SER A 367 24.75 6.37 7.00
C SER A 367 24.18 4.98 7.30
N GLY A 368 22.98 4.95 7.88
CA GLY A 368 22.32 3.77 8.43
C GLY A 368 21.20 4.19 9.38
N PHE A 369 20.33 3.25 9.77
CA PHE A 369 19.32 3.49 10.79
C PHE A 369 19.69 2.81 12.11
N ASN A 370 19.32 3.43 13.23
CA ASN A 370 19.41 2.83 14.56
C ASN A 370 18.45 1.62 14.67
N ALA A 371 18.60 0.84 15.75
CA ALA A 371 17.65 -0.24 16.01
C ALA A 371 16.24 0.33 16.26
N ALA A 372 15.24 -0.27 15.60
CA ALA A 372 13.85 0.13 15.76
C ALA A 372 13.37 0.07 17.23
N VAL A 373 12.71 1.14 17.68
CA VAL A 373 12.11 1.27 19.01
C VAL A 373 10.61 1.44 18.87
N LYS A 374 9.84 0.78 19.73
CA LYS A 374 8.41 1.04 19.83
C LYS A 374 8.19 2.40 20.51
N VAL A 375 7.52 3.31 19.82
CA VAL A 375 7.35 4.71 20.27
C VAL A 375 5.90 5.11 20.51
N HIS A 376 4.93 4.32 20.04
CA HIS A 376 3.51 4.54 20.33
C HIS A 376 2.71 3.23 20.26
N ASP A 377 1.62 3.15 21.03
CA ASP A 377 0.72 1.99 21.10
C ASP A 377 -0.63 2.30 20.42
N ASN A 378 -1.22 1.36 19.69
CA ASN A 378 -2.58 1.47 19.13
C ASN A 378 -2.84 2.72 18.25
N PHE A 379 -1.98 2.99 17.27
CA PHE A 379 -2.16 4.02 16.25
C PHE A 379 -2.38 3.39 14.86
N ALA A 380 -3.07 4.11 13.98
CA ALA A 380 -3.37 3.64 12.62
C ALA A 380 -4.05 2.26 12.61
N LEU A 381 -5.23 2.20 13.25
CA LEU A 381 -5.98 0.97 13.40
C LEU A 381 -6.37 0.39 12.02
N ALA A 382 -6.76 -0.88 11.99
CA ALA A 382 -7.03 -1.60 10.74
C ALA A 382 -7.99 -0.83 9.80
N GLY A 383 -7.47 -0.41 8.64
CA GLY A 383 -8.19 0.32 7.59
C GLY A 383 -8.04 1.85 7.65
N GLU A 384 -7.41 2.38 8.69
CA GLU A 384 -7.03 3.79 8.75
C GLU A 384 -5.81 4.09 7.87
N GLN A 385 -5.62 5.36 7.52
CA GLN A 385 -4.52 5.82 6.66
C GLN A 385 -3.56 6.72 7.44
N PRO A 386 -2.37 6.24 7.84
CA PRO A 386 -1.37 7.06 8.51
C PRO A 386 -0.56 7.98 7.57
N ARG A 387 -0.15 9.15 8.06
CA ARG A 387 0.80 10.11 7.48
C ARG A 387 1.79 10.57 8.57
N VAL A 388 2.91 11.14 8.13
CA VAL A 388 3.99 11.71 8.95
C VAL A 388 4.15 13.15 8.48
N ALA A 389 4.13 14.13 9.40
CA ALA A 389 4.01 15.56 9.09
C ALA A 389 4.25 16.46 10.32
N ASP A 390 4.92 17.59 10.20
CA ASP A 390 5.08 18.59 11.27
C ASP A 390 3.83 19.46 11.39
N VAL A 391 2.76 18.90 11.94
CA VAL A 391 1.47 19.60 12.02
C VAL A 391 1.44 20.68 13.10
N ASN A 392 2.51 20.80 13.89
CA ASN A 392 2.59 21.73 15.02
C ASN A 392 3.64 22.85 14.81
N GLY A 393 4.54 22.68 13.85
CA GLY A 393 5.56 23.64 13.43
C GLY A 393 6.75 23.71 14.39
N ASP A 394 7.06 22.61 15.09
CA ASP A 394 8.23 22.54 15.98
C ASP A 394 9.49 21.93 15.33
N GLY A 395 9.41 21.63 14.03
CA GLY A 395 10.47 21.03 13.23
C GLY A 395 10.63 19.54 13.49
N LYS A 396 9.59 18.87 13.98
CA LYS A 396 9.55 17.43 14.16
C LYS A 396 8.28 16.88 13.55
N ASP A 397 8.41 15.80 12.81
CA ASP A 397 7.25 15.17 12.24
C ASP A 397 6.44 14.43 13.30
N ASP A 398 5.14 14.75 13.32
CA ASP A 398 4.10 14.09 14.07
C ASP A 398 3.51 12.93 13.27
N ILE A 399 2.68 12.11 13.91
CA ILE A 399 1.88 11.09 13.20
C ILE A 399 0.41 11.48 13.15
N VAL A 400 -0.17 11.36 11.95
CA VAL A 400 -1.57 11.65 11.65
C VAL A 400 -2.23 10.38 11.13
N THR A 401 -3.45 10.04 11.54
CA THR A 401 -4.21 8.94 10.96
C THR A 401 -5.63 9.37 10.59
N PHE A 402 -6.03 9.04 9.37
CA PHE A 402 -7.37 9.28 8.84
C PHE A 402 -8.17 7.99 8.95
N THR A 403 -9.31 8.04 9.63
CA THR A 403 -10.10 6.82 9.89
C THR A 403 -10.68 6.18 8.63
N ASN A 404 -10.76 6.92 7.53
CA ASN A 404 -11.18 6.46 6.19
C ASN A 404 -12.45 5.59 6.20
N ASN A 405 -13.38 5.94 7.09
CA ASN A 405 -14.62 5.20 7.27
C ASN A 405 -15.80 6.18 7.30
N GLY A 406 -16.98 5.71 7.69
CA GLY A 406 -18.18 6.55 7.77
C GLY A 406 -18.16 7.60 8.89
N LEU A 407 -17.08 7.69 9.68
CA LEU A 407 -16.85 8.75 10.67
C LEU A 407 -15.92 9.83 10.14
N GLY A 408 -14.93 9.51 9.30
CA GLY A 408 -14.00 10.51 8.75
C GLY A 408 -13.21 11.28 9.81
N ASP A 409 -13.03 10.74 11.01
CA ASP A 409 -12.21 11.36 12.05
C ASP A 409 -10.73 11.39 11.63
N VAL A 410 -9.99 12.41 12.08
CA VAL A 410 -8.53 12.55 11.96
C VAL A 410 -7.91 12.64 13.33
N TRP A 411 -6.97 11.75 13.64
CA TRP A 411 -6.26 11.68 14.91
C TRP A 411 -4.79 12.02 14.73
N VAL A 412 -4.22 12.76 15.68
CA VAL A 412 -2.83 13.21 15.68
C VAL A 412 -2.16 12.79 16.97
N ALA A 413 -0.93 12.30 16.91
CA ALA A 413 -0.07 12.14 18.06
C ALA A 413 1.22 12.94 17.84
N ILE A 414 1.47 13.89 18.74
CA ILE A 414 2.58 14.85 18.64
C ILE A 414 3.90 14.20 19.06
N SER A 415 4.96 14.38 18.27
CA SER A 415 6.31 13.95 18.59
C SER A 415 6.93 14.83 19.67
N ASP A 416 7.64 14.21 20.62
CA ASP A 416 8.55 14.93 21.52
C ASP A 416 10.02 14.82 21.09
N GLY A 417 10.28 14.13 19.99
CA GLY A 417 11.59 13.79 19.46
C GLY A 417 12.21 12.51 20.05
N GLN A 418 11.49 11.79 20.91
CA GLN A 418 11.87 10.45 21.39
C GLN A 418 10.73 9.44 21.23
N GLY A 419 9.49 9.92 21.19
CA GLY A 419 8.30 9.17 20.80
C GLY A 419 7.10 10.09 20.65
N PHE A 420 5.90 9.51 20.65
CA PHE A 420 4.68 10.26 20.42
C PHE A 420 3.81 10.34 21.68
N GLY A 421 3.21 11.51 21.90
CA GLY A 421 2.20 11.73 22.94
C GLY A 421 0.90 10.96 22.66
N PRO A 422 -0.13 11.07 23.51
CA PRO A 422 -1.40 10.41 23.27
C PRO A 422 -2.06 10.91 21.97
N ALA A 423 -2.64 10.00 21.20
CA ALA A 423 -3.47 10.36 20.05
C ALA A 423 -4.69 11.21 20.46
N VAL A 424 -4.84 12.39 19.85
CA VAL A 424 -5.93 13.34 20.05
C VAL A 424 -6.65 13.55 18.72
N LYS A 425 -7.98 13.57 18.75
CA LYS A 425 -8.76 13.86 17.54
C LYS A 425 -8.68 15.36 17.21
N TRP A 426 -8.20 15.67 16.02
CA TRP A 426 -8.03 17.04 15.51
C TRP A 426 -9.08 17.43 14.46
N ASN A 427 -9.78 16.47 13.85
CA ASN A 427 -10.88 16.73 12.94
C ASN A 427 -11.98 15.66 13.05
N ASP A 428 -13.25 16.08 12.92
CA ASP A 428 -14.42 15.20 13.02
C ASP A 428 -14.90 14.63 11.68
N TRP A 429 -14.47 15.22 10.55
CA TRP A 429 -14.93 14.82 9.22
C TRP A 429 -13.99 15.32 8.11
N PHE A 430 -13.03 14.50 7.73
CA PHE A 430 -12.12 14.72 6.61
C PHE A 430 -11.75 13.39 5.94
N ALA A 431 -11.64 13.39 4.61
CA ALA A 431 -11.32 12.20 3.81
C ALA A 431 -12.15 10.94 4.16
N PRO A 432 -13.50 10.99 4.08
CA PRO A 432 -14.34 9.82 4.29
C PRO A 432 -14.06 8.72 3.24
N ASN A 433 -14.56 7.51 3.51
CA ASN A 433 -14.28 6.29 2.73
C ASN A 433 -14.29 6.51 1.21
N GLY A 434 -13.14 6.30 0.56
CA GLY A 434 -12.97 6.45 -0.89
C GLY A 434 -12.04 7.60 -1.30
N GLU A 435 -11.69 8.48 -0.35
CA GLU A 435 -10.82 9.64 -0.58
C GLU A 435 -9.39 9.44 -0.07
N PHE A 436 -8.44 10.13 -0.70
CA PHE A 436 -7.00 9.97 -0.52
C PHE A 436 -6.44 11.23 0.13
N PRO A 437 -6.19 11.22 1.45
CA PRO A 437 -5.63 12.37 2.13
C PRO A 437 -4.10 12.44 2.03
N TYR A 438 -3.56 13.64 2.08
CA TYR A 438 -2.14 13.93 2.25
C TYR A 438 -1.96 15.05 3.27
N THR A 439 -0.71 15.31 3.62
CA THR A 439 -0.27 16.35 4.55
C THR A 439 0.75 17.25 3.86
N GLY A 440 0.82 18.52 4.28
CA GLY A 440 1.75 19.50 3.72
C GLY A 440 1.42 20.93 4.14
N ASP A 441 2.38 21.85 4.13
CA ASP A 441 2.21 23.26 4.50
C ASP A 441 1.63 24.05 3.32
N PHE A 442 0.33 23.92 3.08
CA PHE A 442 -0.32 24.53 1.93
C PHE A 442 -0.48 26.05 2.08
N ASP A 443 -0.38 26.61 3.30
CA ASP A 443 -0.50 28.05 3.56
C ASP A 443 0.80 28.80 3.91
N GLY A 444 1.90 28.06 4.08
CA GLY A 444 3.25 28.59 4.28
C GLY A 444 3.45 29.14 5.68
N ASP A 445 2.67 28.65 6.65
CA ASP A 445 2.75 29.10 8.04
C ASP A 445 3.74 28.28 8.90
N GLY A 446 4.41 27.31 8.27
CA GLY A 446 5.38 26.39 8.85
C GLY A 446 4.72 25.23 9.60
N LYS A 447 3.47 24.89 9.27
CA LYS A 447 2.76 23.76 9.87
C LYS A 447 2.07 22.97 8.78
N ASP A 448 2.23 21.67 8.84
CA ASP A 448 1.57 20.81 7.89
C ASP A 448 0.06 20.76 8.14
N ASP A 449 -0.67 20.98 7.07
CA ASP A 449 -2.11 20.90 6.96
C ASP A 449 -2.55 19.52 6.46
N ILE A 450 -3.85 19.35 6.21
CA ILE A 450 -4.40 18.17 5.55
C ILE A 450 -5.09 18.53 4.23
N VAL A 451 -4.88 17.73 3.19
CA VAL A 451 -5.57 17.84 1.90
C VAL A 451 -6.26 16.53 1.56
N THR A 452 -7.40 16.56 0.86
CA THR A 452 -8.07 15.37 0.33
C THR A 452 -8.57 15.58 -1.09
N PHE A 453 -8.39 14.55 -1.91
CA PHE A 453 -8.92 14.47 -3.27
C PHE A 453 -10.21 13.63 -3.27
N THR A 454 -11.35 14.30 -3.49
CA THR A 454 -12.65 13.62 -3.55
C THR A 454 -12.79 12.82 -4.84
N LYS A 455 -13.51 11.70 -4.81
CA LYS A 455 -13.80 10.88 -6.01
C LYS A 455 -15.21 11.08 -6.56
N GLY A 456 -15.76 12.26 -6.31
CA GLY A 456 -17.08 12.66 -6.78
C GLY A 456 -17.11 13.03 -8.26
N ALA A 457 -18.27 13.47 -8.74
CA ALA A 457 -18.44 13.91 -10.14
C ALA A 457 -17.51 15.07 -10.55
N THR A 458 -17.00 15.81 -9.57
CA THR A 458 -16.15 16.99 -9.78
C THR A 458 -14.71 16.80 -9.34
N ASN A 459 -14.33 15.68 -8.70
CA ASN A 459 -12.99 15.47 -8.11
C ASN A 459 -12.45 16.75 -7.45
N ASP A 460 -13.20 17.25 -6.49
CA ASP A 460 -12.85 18.45 -5.71
C ASP A 460 -11.67 18.17 -4.78
N VAL A 461 -10.87 19.19 -4.52
CA VAL A 461 -9.76 19.19 -3.55
C VAL A 461 -10.16 20.05 -2.36
N PHE A 462 -10.09 19.48 -1.16
CA PHE A 462 -10.37 20.18 0.08
C PHE A 462 -9.12 20.23 0.96
N VAL A 463 -8.88 21.38 1.58
CA VAL A 463 -7.77 21.63 2.52
C VAL A 463 -8.33 21.98 3.90
N GLY A 464 -7.76 21.41 4.95
CA GLY A 464 -8.03 21.73 6.35
C GLY A 464 -6.76 22.23 7.02
N LEU A 465 -6.69 23.54 7.28
CA LEU A 465 -5.48 24.17 7.83
C LEU A 465 -5.22 23.76 9.28
N SER A 466 -3.98 23.47 9.64
CA SER A 466 -3.57 23.20 11.01
C SER A 466 -3.56 24.49 11.85
N ASN A 467 -4.01 24.40 13.10
CA ASN A 467 -3.82 25.49 14.06
C ASN A 467 -2.57 25.31 14.94
N GLY A 468 -1.79 24.25 14.71
CA GLY A 468 -0.56 23.93 15.40
C GLY A 468 -0.69 23.40 16.82
N THR A 469 -1.91 23.21 17.34
CA THR A 469 -2.08 22.96 18.78
C THR A 469 -3.12 21.91 19.11
N SER A 470 -4.18 21.77 18.31
CA SER A 470 -5.34 20.95 18.70
C SER A 470 -6.33 20.60 17.60
N ALA A 471 -6.27 21.20 16.42
CA ALA A 471 -7.25 20.94 15.38
C ALA A 471 -6.75 21.30 13.98
N PHE A 472 -7.27 20.56 13.00
CA PHE A 472 -7.36 21.03 11.62
C PHE A 472 -8.69 21.77 11.42
N GLY A 473 -8.67 22.82 10.62
CA GLY A 473 -9.86 23.53 10.19
C GLY A 473 -10.85 22.62 9.46
N ALA A 474 -12.09 23.08 9.31
CA ALA A 474 -13.04 22.40 8.44
C ALA A 474 -12.49 22.40 7.01
N GLY A 475 -12.68 21.29 6.28
CA GLY A 475 -12.24 21.20 4.89
C GLY A 475 -12.87 22.29 4.03
N VAL A 476 -12.05 23.15 3.45
CA VAL A 476 -12.44 24.19 2.49
C VAL A 476 -12.04 23.75 1.10
N LYS A 477 -12.95 23.86 0.15
CA LYS A 477 -12.67 23.53 -1.25
C LYS A 477 -11.66 24.55 -1.82
N TRP A 478 -10.49 24.07 -2.22
CA TRP A 478 -9.42 24.89 -2.80
C TRP A 478 -9.28 24.69 -4.32
N HIS A 479 -9.73 23.56 -4.87
CA HIS A 479 -9.70 23.29 -6.32
C HIS A 479 -10.84 22.34 -6.75
N ASP A 480 -11.14 22.26 -8.05
CA ASP A 480 -11.99 21.22 -8.66
C ASP A 480 -11.46 20.64 -9.96
N PHE A 481 -11.97 19.47 -10.33
CA PHE A 481 -11.57 18.71 -11.51
C PHE A 481 -10.08 18.39 -11.54
N PHE A 482 -9.50 18.08 -10.37
CA PHE A 482 -8.10 17.69 -10.22
C PHE A 482 -8.01 16.24 -9.75
N GLY A 483 -7.07 15.46 -10.29
CA GLY A 483 -6.92 14.06 -9.91
C GLY A 483 -8.13 13.22 -10.31
N LEU A 484 -8.44 13.22 -11.61
CA LEU A 484 -9.59 12.48 -12.14
C LEU A 484 -9.46 10.98 -11.88
N ASN A 485 -10.58 10.27 -11.96
CA ASN A 485 -10.60 8.82 -11.72
C ASN A 485 -9.56 8.08 -12.58
N GLY A 486 -8.66 7.37 -11.89
CA GLY A 486 -7.58 6.58 -12.51
C GLY A 486 -6.23 7.29 -12.57
N GLU A 487 -6.19 8.59 -12.25
CA GLU A 487 -4.95 9.36 -12.09
C GLU A 487 -4.31 9.09 -10.73
N THR A 488 -3.03 9.42 -10.59
CA THR A 488 -2.32 9.44 -9.31
C THR A 488 -2.20 10.90 -8.88
N THR A 489 -2.64 11.25 -7.68
CA THR A 489 -2.41 12.57 -7.07
C THR A 489 -1.46 12.46 -5.90
N LEU A 490 -0.70 13.52 -5.68
CA LEU A 490 0.06 13.78 -4.46
C LEU A 490 -0.33 15.17 -3.98
#